data_AF-A0A7S3MLJ7-F1
#
_entry.id   AF-A0A7S3MLJ7-F1
#
_cell.length_a   1.000
_cell.length_b   1.000
_cell.length_c   1.000
_cell.angle_alpha   90.00
_cell.angle_beta   90.00
_cell.angle_gamma   90.00
#
_symmetry.space_group_name_H-M   'P 1'
#
loop_
_entity.id
_entity.type
_entity.pdbx_description
1 polymer ?
#
loop_
_entity_poly.entity_id
_entity_poly.type
_entity_poly.pdbx_seq_one_letter_code
_entity_poly.pdbx_strand_id
1 'polypeptide(L)'
;MMFHVRCEGCLKSIGKGVRFNAKKHTVGRYLSTPIYAFHMTCHLCSHELVVETDPKSTDFVMKKGLHRIRPKTYDGLHQDMEGKKDSANPDDAFETLERVKLDREAGKAAMPTLQQ
;
A
#
# COMPACT_ATOMS: atom_id res chain seq x y z
N MET A 1 -14.90 3.25 6.22
CA MET A 1 -13.76 3.43 5.31
C MET A 1 -12.65 2.50 5.73
N MET A 2 -12.26 1.63 4.83
CA MET A 2 -11.27 0.55 5.03
C MET A 2 -9.81 1.00 5.00
N PHE A 3 -9.53 2.10 4.32
CA PHE A 3 -8.19 2.63 4.09
C PHE A 3 -8.11 4.09 4.49
N HIS A 4 -6.89 4.57 4.71
CA HIS A 4 -6.60 6.00 4.78
C HIS A 4 -6.69 6.58 3.37
N VAL A 5 -7.58 7.54 3.20
CA VAL A 5 -7.86 8.13 1.88
C VAL A 5 -7.90 9.66 1.99
N ARG A 6 -7.55 10.35 0.92
CA ARG A 6 -7.76 11.78 0.74
C ARG A 6 -8.95 11.98 -0.19
N CYS A 7 -9.91 12.82 0.19
CA CYS A 7 -10.98 13.23 -0.70
C CYS A 7 -10.47 14.30 -1.68
N GLU A 8 -10.82 14.19 -2.95
CA GLU A 8 -10.44 15.16 -3.99
C GLU A 8 -11.16 16.51 -3.80
N GLY A 9 -12.42 16.51 -3.35
CA GLY A 9 -13.22 17.73 -3.21
C GLY A 9 -12.78 18.65 -2.08
N CYS A 10 -12.50 18.11 -0.88
CA CYS A 10 -12.13 18.93 0.29
C CYS A 10 -10.67 18.80 0.71
N LEU A 11 -9.88 17.99 0.00
CA LEU A 11 -8.45 17.70 0.24
C LEU A 11 -8.10 17.17 1.64
N LYS A 12 -9.11 16.85 2.46
CA LYS A 12 -8.95 16.33 3.81
C LYS A 12 -8.82 14.81 3.80
N SER A 13 -8.07 14.30 4.76
CA SER A 13 -7.88 12.86 4.94
C SER A 13 -9.03 12.27 5.76
N ILE A 14 -9.48 11.09 5.35
CA ILE A 14 -10.43 10.25 6.07
C ILE A 14 -9.60 9.09 6.64
N GLY A 15 -9.66 8.94 7.96
CA GLY A 15 -8.98 7.85 8.66
C GLY A 15 -9.55 6.48 8.29
N LYS A 16 -8.71 5.45 8.43
CA LYS A 16 -9.17 4.06 8.46
C LYS A 16 -10.17 3.87 9.61
N GLY A 17 -11.24 3.13 9.37
CA GLY A 17 -12.27 2.80 10.35
C GLY A 17 -13.45 3.77 10.45
N VAL A 18 -13.42 4.94 9.78
CA VAL A 18 -14.53 5.90 9.82
C VAL A 18 -15.80 5.30 9.21
N ARG A 19 -16.94 5.36 9.91
CA ARG A 19 -18.21 4.78 9.44
C ARG A 19 -18.91 5.74 8.46
N PHE A 20 -19.57 5.17 7.45
CA PHE A 20 -20.36 5.88 6.45
C PHE A 20 -21.64 5.11 6.17
N ASN A 21 -22.72 5.83 5.90
CA ASN A 21 -23.90 5.26 5.28
C ASN A 21 -23.62 5.19 3.78
N ALA A 22 -23.52 3.98 3.23
CA ALA A 22 -23.17 3.76 1.83
C ALA A 22 -24.31 3.02 1.12
N LYS A 23 -24.55 3.37 -0.15
CA LYS A 23 -25.42 2.61 -1.04
C LYS A 23 -24.59 1.53 -1.72
N LYS A 24 -25.04 0.28 -1.59
CA LYS A 24 -24.41 -0.90 -2.19
C LYS A 24 -25.03 -1.16 -3.56
N HIS A 25 -24.19 -1.22 -4.59
CA HIS A 25 -24.56 -1.57 -5.96
C HIS A 25 -23.75 -2.78 -6.42
N THR A 26 -24.34 -3.62 -7.26
CA THR A 26 -23.64 -4.73 -7.92
C THR A 26 -23.31 -4.30 -9.33
N VAL A 27 -22.03 -4.15 -9.66
CA VAL A 27 -21.58 -3.62 -10.96
C VAL A 27 -21.22 -4.74 -11.93
N GLY A 28 -20.71 -5.86 -11.41
CA GLY A 28 -20.28 -6.98 -12.24
C GLY A 28 -19.97 -8.22 -11.42
N ARG A 29 -19.26 -9.16 -12.05
CA ARG A 29 -18.87 -10.43 -11.41
C ARG A 29 -17.48 -10.83 -11.89
N TYR A 30 -16.65 -11.28 -10.98
CA TYR A 30 -15.38 -11.94 -11.28
C TYR A 30 -15.54 -13.42 -11.04
N LEU A 31 -15.53 -14.22 -12.12
CA LEU A 31 -15.86 -15.64 -12.09
C LEU A 31 -17.25 -15.88 -11.46
N SER A 32 -17.30 -16.42 -10.24
CA SER A 32 -18.52 -16.65 -9.45
C SER A 32 -18.84 -15.51 -8.46
N THR A 33 -17.87 -14.65 -8.13
CA THR A 33 -17.97 -13.66 -7.04
C THR A 33 -18.47 -12.31 -7.54
N PRO A 34 -19.56 -11.74 -6.97
CA PRO A 34 -20.05 -10.40 -7.33
C PRO A 34 -19.09 -9.29 -6.91
N ILE A 35 -18.91 -8.33 -7.82
CA ILE A 35 -18.19 -7.09 -7.58
C ILE A 35 -19.20 -6.05 -7.07
N TYR A 36 -18.94 -5.53 -5.88
CA TYR A 36 -19.76 -4.52 -5.25
C TYR A 36 -19.11 -3.14 -5.38
N ALA A 37 -19.92 -2.16 -5.75
CA ALA A 37 -19.61 -0.74 -5.65
C ALA A 37 -20.32 -0.13 -4.43
N PHE A 38 -19.58 0.64 -3.66
CA PHE A 38 -20.08 1.39 -2.52
C PHE A 38 -20.03 2.87 -2.85
N HIS A 39 -21.21 3.48 -2.93
CA HIS A 39 -21.39 4.90 -3.12
C HIS A 39 -21.62 5.55 -1.76
N MET A 40 -20.80 6.51 -1.39
CA MET A 40 -20.93 7.25 -0.14
C MET A 40 -20.57 8.72 -0.36
N THR A 41 -20.96 9.59 0.55
CA THR A 41 -20.60 11.02 0.51
C THR A 41 -19.56 11.33 1.57
N CYS A 42 -18.69 12.32 1.31
CA CYS A 42 -17.76 12.79 2.33
C CYS A 42 -18.54 13.53 3.45
N HIS A 43 -18.07 13.43 4.70
CA HIS A 43 -18.68 14.13 5.83
C HIS A 43 -18.49 15.65 5.79
N LEU A 44 -17.41 16.09 5.14
CA LEU A 44 -16.99 17.50 5.07
C LEU A 44 -17.42 18.20 3.78
N CYS A 45 -17.67 17.43 2.72
CA CYS A 45 -18.12 17.95 1.44
C CYS A 45 -19.14 16.98 0.85
N SER A 46 -20.18 17.49 0.20
CA SER A 46 -21.20 16.67 -0.47
C SER A 46 -20.68 16.00 -1.76
N HIS A 47 -19.37 15.71 -1.82
CA HIS A 47 -18.72 15.03 -2.93
C HIS A 47 -18.98 13.52 -2.86
N GLU A 48 -19.27 12.92 -4.00
CA GLU A 48 -19.54 11.50 -4.12
C GLU A 48 -18.23 10.70 -4.18
N LEU A 49 -18.18 9.65 -3.38
CA LEU A 49 -17.05 8.76 -3.21
C LEU A 49 -17.45 7.35 -3.65
N VAL A 50 -16.73 6.78 -4.61
CA VAL A 50 -17.04 5.44 -5.16
C VAL A 50 -15.86 4.51 -4.97
N VAL A 51 -16.12 3.37 -4.32
CA VAL A 51 -15.15 2.30 -4.08
C VAL A 51 -15.71 0.97 -4.56
N GLU A 52 -14.91 0.21 -5.30
CA GLU A 52 -15.27 -1.12 -5.80
C GLU A 52 -14.41 -2.22 -5.16
N THR A 53 -14.98 -3.40 -4.96
CA THR A 53 -14.24 -4.61 -4.56
C THR A 53 -13.49 -5.21 -5.75
N ASP A 54 -12.21 -5.53 -5.59
CA ASP A 54 -11.46 -6.34 -6.56
C ASP A 54 -11.11 -7.73 -5.97
N PRO A 55 -11.85 -8.78 -6.34
CA PRO A 55 -11.61 -10.12 -5.82
C PRO A 55 -10.31 -10.76 -6.34
N LYS A 56 -9.67 -10.23 -7.40
CA LYS A 56 -8.40 -10.78 -7.90
C LYS A 56 -7.22 -10.41 -7.01
N SER A 57 -7.18 -9.17 -6.55
CA SER A 57 -6.13 -8.62 -5.68
C SER A 57 -6.48 -8.69 -4.20
N THR A 58 -7.68 -9.18 -3.84
CA THR A 58 -8.23 -9.14 -2.47
C THR A 58 -8.24 -7.74 -1.86
N ASP A 59 -8.33 -6.73 -2.71
CA ASP A 59 -8.22 -5.32 -2.38
C ASP A 59 -9.45 -4.56 -2.87
N PHE A 60 -9.49 -3.25 -2.62
CA PHE A 60 -10.53 -2.39 -3.15
C PHE A 60 -9.94 -1.26 -3.98
N VAL A 61 -10.63 -0.94 -5.05
CA VAL A 61 -10.23 0.06 -6.03
C VAL A 61 -11.04 1.33 -5.82
N MET A 62 -10.35 2.45 -5.68
CA MET A 62 -10.97 3.78 -5.61
C MET A 62 -11.29 4.23 -7.03
N LYS A 63 -12.57 4.31 -7.38
CA LYS A 63 -13.02 4.70 -8.73
C LYS A 63 -13.15 6.20 -8.90
N LYS A 64 -13.69 6.90 -7.90
CA LYS A 64 -14.05 8.33 -8.04
C LYS A 64 -13.91 9.08 -6.72
N GLY A 65 -13.26 10.24 -6.76
CA GLY A 65 -13.29 11.25 -5.69
C GLY A 65 -12.39 10.95 -4.49
N LEU A 66 -11.54 9.93 -4.57
CA LEU A 66 -10.59 9.57 -3.51
C LEU A 66 -9.25 9.09 -4.04
N HIS A 67 -8.21 9.44 -3.29
CA HIS A 67 -6.88 8.86 -3.41
C HIS A 67 -6.49 8.10 -2.14
N ARG A 68 -5.96 6.89 -2.28
CA ARG A 68 -5.41 6.12 -1.16
C ARG A 68 -4.11 6.76 -0.68
N ILE A 69 -4.04 7.09 0.61
CA ILE A 69 -2.79 7.47 1.27
C ILE A 69 -2.19 6.19 1.85
N ARG A 70 -1.05 5.75 1.30
CA ARG A 70 -0.24 4.72 1.97
C ARG A 70 0.56 5.40 3.09
N PRO A 71 0.49 4.91 4.35
CA PRO A 71 1.34 5.44 5.40
C PRO A 71 2.80 5.19 5.03
N LYS A 72 3.65 6.21 5.15
CA LYS A 72 5.11 6.12 4.98
C LYS A 72 5.77 5.43 6.19
N THR A 73 5.11 4.46 6.82
CA THR A 73 5.64 3.81 8.02
C THR A 73 6.65 2.76 7.62
N TYR A 74 7.92 3.18 7.60
CA TYR A 74 9.10 2.49 8.14
C TYR A 74 9.31 1.00 7.90
N ASP A 75 8.78 0.41 6.84
CA ASP A 75 9.27 -0.85 6.30
C ASP A 75 9.50 -0.68 4.80
N GLY A 76 10.77 -0.76 4.39
CA GLY A 76 11.23 -0.72 3.01
C GLY A 76 10.83 -1.96 2.19
N LEU A 77 9.57 -2.37 2.30
CA LEU A 77 9.00 -3.52 1.62
C LEU A 77 7.76 -3.04 0.84
N HIS A 78 8.04 -2.68 -0.42
CA HIS A 78 7.14 -2.35 -1.53
C HIS A 78 6.68 -0.89 -1.71
N GLN A 79 6.83 -0.24 -2.87
CA GLN A 79 7.55 -0.48 -4.13
C GLN A 79 7.31 0.79 -4.96
N ASP A 80 8.23 1.75 -4.89
CA ASP A 80 8.39 2.80 -5.89
C ASP A 80 9.90 3.08 -6.09
N MET A 81 10.66 2.00 -6.33
CA MET A 81 11.97 2.05 -6.97
C MET A 81 11.88 1.38 -8.35
N GLU A 82 10.86 1.76 -9.14
CA GLU A 82 10.92 1.60 -10.59
C GLU A 82 11.86 2.69 -11.12
N GLY A 83 13.17 2.43 -11.09
CA GLY A 83 14.11 3.44 -11.60
C GLY A 83 15.60 3.13 -11.58
N LYS A 84 16.09 2.14 -10.83
CA LYS A 84 17.50 1.72 -10.90
C LYS A 84 17.64 0.24 -10.57
N LYS A 85 17.42 -0.61 -11.57
CA LYS A 85 18.15 -1.88 -11.64
C LYS A 85 19.56 -1.52 -12.10
N ASP A 86 20.43 -1.24 -11.14
CA ASP A 86 21.86 -1.26 -11.43
C ASP A 86 22.18 -2.68 -11.90
N SER A 87 22.88 -2.76 -13.03
CA SER A 87 23.14 -3.93 -13.85
C SER A 87 24.00 -4.98 -13.13
N ALA A 88 23.40 -5.77 -12.24
CA ALA A 88 23.97 -7.03 -11.77
C ALA A 88 23.26 -8.17 -12.52
N ASN A 89 24.06 -9.02 -13.18
CA ASN A 89 23.55 -10.22 -13.85
C ASN A 89 22.74 -11.05 -12.85
N PRO A 90 21.54 -11.56 -13.23
CA PRO A 90 20.70 -12.35 -12.34
C PRO A 90 21.30 -13.72 -11.95
N ASP A 91 22.43 -14.12 -12.57
CA ASP A 91 23.06 -15.43 -12.40
C ASP A 91 24.08 -15.50 -11.24
N ASP A 92 24.54 -14.37 -10.69
CA ASP A 92 25.58 -14.37 -9.65
C ASP A 92 24.99 -14.32 -8.23
N ALA A 93 24.14 -15.31 -7.93
CA ALA A 93 23.60 -15.50 -6.58
C ALA A 93 24.70 -15.62 -5.50
N PHE A 94 25.87 -16.15 -5.88
CA PHE A 94 27.03 -16.28 -4.99
C PHE A 94 27.63 -14.93 -4.57
N GLU A 95 27.69 -13.95 -5.47
CA GLU A 95 28.27 -12.64 -5.16
C GLU A 95 27.42 -11.89 -4.11
N THR A 96 26.08 -12.02 -4.19
CA THR A 96 25.19 -11.45 -3.18
C THR A 96 25.40 -12.10 -1.80
N LEU A 97 25.61 -13.41 -1.75
CA LEU A 97 25.87 -14.14 -0.51
C LEU A 97 27.22 -13.77 0.10
N GLU A 98 28.24 -13.53 -0.73
CA GLU A 98 29.56 -13.09 -0.28
C GLU A 98 29.51 -11.69 0.33
N ARG A 99 28.82 -10.74 -0.31
CA ARG A 99 28.63 -9.39 0.24
C ARG A 99 27.89 -9.42 1.58
N VAL A 100 26.83 -10.22 1.70
CA VAL A 100 26.07 -10.38 2.96
C VAL A 100 26.93 -10.99 4.07
N LYS A 101 27.84 -11.92 3.75
CA LYS A 101 28.78 -12.48 4.73
C LYS A 101 29.78 -11.43 5.21
N LEU A 102 30.36 -10.65 4.29
CA LEU A 102 31.32 -9.58 4.63
C LEU A 102 30.67 -8.51 5.51
N ASP A 103 29.45 -8.08 5.17
CA ASP A 103 28.70 -7.10 5.98
C ASP A 103 28.42 -7.64 7.39
N ARG A 104 28.11 -8.94 7.51
CA ARG A 104 27.88 -9.60 8.80
C ARG A 104 29.16 -9.70 9.64
N GLU A 105 30.31 -9.91 9.01
CA GLU A 105 31.61 -9.95 9.68
C GLU A 105 32.05 -8.55 10.13
N ALA A 106 31.90 -7.55 9.27
CA ALA A 106 32.15 -6.14 9.60
C ALA A 106 31.24 -5.67 10.76
N GLY A 107 29.96 -6.05 10.74
CA GLY A 107 29.02 -5.76 11.83
C GLY A 107 29.42 -6.42 13.15
N LYS A 108 29.99 -7.63 13.12
CA LYS A 108 30.53 -8.29 14.32
C LYS A 108 31.78 -7.59 14.86
N ALA A 109 32.68 -7.15 13.98
CA ALA A 109 33.88 -6.44 14.37
C ALA A 109 33.58 -5.03 14.92
N ALA A 110 32.53 -4.38 14.41
CA ALA A 110 32.09 -3.06 14.85
C ALA A 110 31.18 -3.08 16.09
N MET A 111 30.93 -4.24 16.72
CA MET A 111 30.14 -4.27 17.95
C MET A 111 30.90 -3.57 19.08
N PRO A 112 30.38 -2.47 19.65
CA PRO A 112 31.05 -1.80 20.76
C PRO A 112 30.95 -2.67 22.01
N THR A 113 32.10 -3.05 22.56
CA THR A 113 32.16 -3.72 23.87
C THR A 113 31.85 -2.70 24.94
N LEU A 114 30.71 -2.83 25.63
CA LEU A 114 30.44 -2.07 26.85
C LEU A 114 31.46 -2.50 27.91
N GLN A 115 32.50 -1.69 28.11
CA GLN A 115 33.37 -1.81 29.27
C GLN A 115 32.58 -1.33 30.49
N GLN A 116 32.36 -2.23 31.45
CA GLN A 116 31.77 -1.94 32.75
C GLN A 116 32.67 -1.06 33.61
#